data_AF-A0A1D6MM88-F1
#
_entry.id   AF-A0A1D6MM88-F1
#
_cell.length_a   1.000
_cell.length_b   1.000
_cell.length_c   1.000
_cell.angle_alpha   90.00
_cell.angle_beta   90.00
_cell.angle_gamma   90.00
#
_symmetry.space_group_name_H-M   'P 1'
#
loop_
_entity.id
_entity.type
_entity.pdbx_description
1 polymer ?
#
loop_
_entity_poly.entity_id
_entity_poly.type
_entity_poly.pdbx_seq_one_letter_code
_entity_poly.pdbx_strand_id
1 'polypeptide(L)'
;MSEAGVAADLVTAMARARARAKHQLRDEERPWGECCDLAVCVKTYPLTCSCFDRVERCSDACKECVETEDSRHVCVDRYRGDPGPRCHDEDGRSGGPADDDAGGQATPTAVMADDKKAGGGDDDKKKRPWKCCDVPICTRSWPPVCRCADTVERCASTCQHCEQVEEGGPRRYRCLDTHRGDPGPRCGDGEDDGGEWSPTPRLARGHRF
;
A
#
# COMPACT_ATOMS: atom_id res chain seq x y z
N MET A 1 -58.17 -17.27 9.67
CA MET A 1 -56.95 -16.42 9.57
C MET A 1 -57.19 -15.51 8.39
N SER A 2 -57.39 -14.21 8.64
CA SER A 2 -57.83 -13.27 7.61
C SER A 2 -56.69 -12.94 6.64
N GLU A 3 -56.98 -12.87 5.33
CA GLU A 3 -56.00 -12.51 4.29
C GLU A 3 -55.30 -11.17 4.58
N ALA A 4 -56.01 -10.25 5.25
CA ALA A 4 -55.46 -8.97 5.72
C ALA A 4 -54.30 -9.11 6.73
N GLY A 5 -54.30 -10.16 7.57
CA GLY A 5 -53.21 -10.41 8.52
C GLY A 5 -51.93 -10.87 7.83
N VAL A 6 -52.07 -11.75 6.82
CA VAL A 6 -50.95 -12.27 6.03
C VAL A 6 -50.28 -11.17 5.21
N ALA A 7 -51.07 -10.25 4.64
CA ALA A 7 -50.54 -9.08 3.92
C ALA A 7 -49.75 -8.12 4.84
N ALA A 8 -50.24 -7.86 6.05
CA ALA A 8 -49.56 -6.99 7.02
C ALA A 8 -48.22 -7.58 7.50
N ASP A 9 -48.17 -8.90 7.71
CA ASP A 9 -46.94 -9.62 8.08
C ASP A 9 -45.89 -9.58 6.95
N LEU A 10 -46.32 -9.74 5.69
CA LEU A 10 -45.43 -9.65 4.53
C LEU A 10 -44.84 -8.24 4.37
N VAL A 11 -45.65 -7.18 4.54
CA VAL A 11 -45.18 -5.79 4.48
C VAL A 11 -44.14 -5.51 5.57
N THR A 12 -44.39 -5.99 6.80
CA THR A 12 -43.46 -5.84 7.92
C THR A 12 -42.15 -6.61 7.68
N ALA A 13 -42.24 -7.83 7.14
CA ALA A 13 -41.06 -8.62 6.78
C ALA A 13 -40.22 -7.95 5.68
N MET A 14 -40.86 -7.41 4.64
CA MET A 14 -40.18 -6.67 3.57
C MET A 14 -39.52 -5.38 4.09
N ALA A 15 -40.18 -4.63 4.99
CA ALA A 15 -39.59 -3.44 5.60
C ALA A 15 -38.34 -3.77 6.43
N ARG A 16 -38.37 -4.86 7.21
CA ARG A 16 -37.21 -5.36 7.96
C ARG A 16 -36.08 -5.85 7.03
N ALA A 17 -36.42 -6.54 5.94
CA ALA A 17 -35.44 -6.98 4.95
C ALA A 17 -34.75 -5.79 4.27
N ARG A 18 -35.52 -4.75 3.90
CA ARG A 18 -34.98 -3.50 3.34
C ARG A 18 -34.10 -2.75 4.34
N ALA A 19 -34.50 -2.69 5.62
CA ALA A 19 -33.69 -2.05 6.66
C ALA A 19 -32.36 -2.81 6.90
N ARG A 20 -32.39 -4.15 6.89
CA ARG A 20 -31.17 -4.99 6.97
C ARG A 20 -30.28 -4.82 5.75
N ALA A 21 -30.86 -4.81 4.55
CA ALA A 21 -30.10 -4.55 3.32
C ALA A 21 -29.47 -3.15 3.33
N LYS A 22 -30.19 -2.13 3.81
CA LYS A 22 -29.67 -0.77 3.96
C LYS A 22 -28.53 -0.70 4.99
N HIS A 23 -28.63 -1.44 6.09
CA HIS A 23 -27.55 -1.52 7.08
C HIS A 23 -26.31 -2.23 6.53
N GLN A 24 -26.51 -3.35 5.81
CA GLN A 24 -25.41 -4.07 5.15
C GLN A 24 -24.70 -3.23 4.10
N LEU A 25 -25.45 -2.49 3.27
CA LEU A 25 -24.86 -1.56 2.31
C LEU A 25 -24.08 -0.43 2.99
N ARG A 26 -24.57 0.11 4.12
CA ARG A 26 -23.85 1.12 4.92
C ARG A 26 -22.61 0.53 5.63
N ASP A 27 -22.57 -0.78 5.89
CA ASP A 27 -21.39 -1.46 6.44
C ASP A 27 -20.27 -1.63 5.39
N GLU A 28 -20.61 -1.59 4.10
CA GLU A 28 -19.68 -1.62 2.95
C GLU A 28 -19.35 -0.22 2.42
N GLU A 29 -20.02 0.82 2.90
CA GLU A 29 -19.73 2.21 2.53
C GLU A 29 -18.54 2.73 3.34
N ARG A 30 -17.72 3.56 2.70
CA ARG A 30 -16.56 4.18 3.33
C ARG A 30 -17.03 5.11 4.47
N PRO A 31 -16.52 4.96 5.70
CA PRO A 31 -17.03 5.71 6.87
C PRO A 31 -16.65 7.19 6.89
N TRP A 32 -15.58 7.56 6.19
CA TRP A 32 -15.14 8.95 6.01
C TRP A 32 -15.57 9.46 4.63
N GLY A 33 -15.30 10.73 4.35
CA GLY A 33 -15.67 11.37 3.08
C GLY A 33 -14.92 10.80 1.87
N GLU A 34 -14.87 11.60 0.80
CA GLU A 34 -14.27 11.19 -0.47
C GLU A 34 -12.75 10.94 -0.36
N CYS A 35 -12.09 11.53 0.63
CA CYS A 35 -10.65 11.47 0.85
C CYS A 35 -10.29 11.22 2.32
N CYS A 36 -9.04 10.79 2.57
CA CYS A 36 -8.46 10.66 3.90
C CYS A 36 -6.94 10.93 3.88
N ASP A 37 -6.45 11.87 4.68
CA ASP A 37 -5.02 12.18 4.80
C ASP A 37 -4.28 11.25 5.76
N LEU A 38 -4.91 10.88 6.88
CA LEU A 38 -4.34 10.09 7.96
C LEU A 38 -4.91 8.66 7.96
N ALA A 39 -4.91 8.01 6.79
CA ALA A 39 -5.36 6.64 6.63
C ALA A 39 -4.33 5.64 7.22
N VAL A 40 -4.78 4.80 8.15
CA VAL A 40 -3.97 3.72 8.73
C VAL A 40 -4.58 2.38 8.36
N CYS A 41 -3.84 1.58 7.58
CA CYS A 41 -4.29 0.29 7.08
C CYS A 41 -3.46 -0.87 7.62
N VAL A 42 -4.14 -1.96 7.99
CA VAL A 42 -3.51 -3.24 8.26
C VAL A 42 -3.23 -3.93 6.93
N LYS A 43 -1.96 -4.31 6.70
CA LYS A 43 -1.46 -4.89 5.44
C LYS A 43 -1.80 -6.38 5.30
N THR A 44 -3.07 -6.71 5.49
CA THR A 44 -3.67 -8.05 5.30
C THR A 44 -4.66 -7.99 4.12
N TYR A 45 -4.88 -9.09 3.40
CA TYR A 45 -5.93 -9.12 2.36
C TYR A 45 -7.24 -9.68 2.92
N PRO A 46 -8.37 -8.97 2.76
CA PRO A 46 -8.47 -7.59 2.25
C PRO A 46 -8.05 -6.55 3.29
N LEU A 47 -7.63 -5.38 2.80
CA LEU A 47 -7.13 -4.29 3.63
C LEU A 47 -8.20 -3.84 4.61
N THR A 48 -7.82 -3.70 5.88
CA THR A 48 -8.68 -3.07 6.89
C THR A 48 -8.06 -1.73 7.26
N CYS A 49 -8.74 -0.64 6.94
CA CYS A 49 -8.27 0.73 7.10
C CYS A 49 -9.12 1.52 8.09
N SER A 50 -8.53 2.51 8.73
CA SER A 50 -9.18 3.52 9.56
C SER A 50 -8.66 4.91 9.18
N CYS A 51 -9.52 5.92 9.18
CA CYS A 51 -9.14 7.30 8.90
C CYS A 51 -9.15 8.14 10.17
N PHE A 52 -8.04 8.84 10.45
CA PHE A 52 -7.90 9.66 11.65
C PHE A 52 -7.91 11.16 11.37
N ASP A 53 -8.52 11.56 10.26
CA ASP A 53 -8.68 12.97 9.92
C ASP A 53 -9.58 13.66 10.94
N ARG A 54 -9.16 14.85 11.35
CA ARG A 54 -9.93 15.71 12.23
C ARG A 54 -10.86 16.56 11.39
N VAL A 55 -12.16 16.31 11.51
CA VAL A 55 -13.20 17.00 10.74
C VAL A 55 -14.09 17.83 11.66
N GLU A 56 -14.72 18.87 11.13
CA GLU A 56 -15.73 19.63 11.87
C GLU A 56 -16.96 18.77 12.17
N ARG A 57 -17.31 17.86 11.26
CA ARG A 57 -18.44 16.93 11.39
C ARG A 57 -18.12 15.60 10.73
N CYS A 58 -18.43 14.49 11.41
CA CYS A 58 -18.32 13.17 10.79
C CYS A 58 -19.30 12.99 9.63
N SER A 59 -18.90 12.17 8.65
CA SER A 59 -19.76 11.70 7.57
C SER A 59 -20.96 10.91 8.12
N ASP A 60 -22.08 10.95 7.41
CA ASP A 60 -23.28 10.15 7.72
C ASP A 60 -23.02 8.63 7.61
N ALA A 61 -21.94 8.23 6.94
CA ALA A 61 -21.49 6.83 6.87
C ALA A 61 -20.75 6.38 8.15
N CYS A 62 -20.15 7.32 8.89
CA CYS A 62 -19.47 7.04 10.15
C CYS A 62 -20.47 6.57 11.23
N LYS A 63 -20.20 5.45 11.89
CA LYS A 63 -21.01 4.93 13.00
C LYS A 63 -20.57 5.51 14.33
N GLU A 64 -19.27 5.58 14.55
CA GLU A 64 -18.68 6.03 15.80
C GLU A 64 -17.83 7.28 15.58
N CYS A 65 -18.40 8.42 15.96
CA CYS A 65 -17.80 9.74 15.84
C CYS A 65 -17.38 10.23 17.22
N VAL A 66 -16.09 10.47 17.41
CA VAL A 66 -15.51 10.88 18.70
C VAL A 66 -15.06 12.34 18.61
N GLU A 67 -15.52 13.18 19.53
CA GLU A 67 -15.05 14.56 19.68
C GLU A 67 -13.68 14.60 20.39
N THR A 68 -12.77 15.42 19.90
CA THR A 68 -11.42 15.65 20.42
C THR A 68 -11.37 16.92 21.27
N GLU A 69 -10.30 17.14 22.05
CA GLU A 69 -10.20 18.28 22.98
C GLU A 69 -10.28 19.67 22.31
N ASP A 70 -10.02 19.72 21.01
CA ASP A 70 -10.09 20.87 20.12
C ASP A 70 -11.47 21.03 19.42
N SER A 71 -12.52 20.35 19.92
CA SER A 71 -13.88 20.34 19.34
C SER A 71 -13.97 19.87 17.89
N ARG A 72 -12.95 19.15 17.41
CA ARG A 72 -12.99 18.43 16.14
C ARG A 72 -13.46 17.01 16.37
N HIS A 73 -13.89 16.36 15.30
CA HIS A 73 -14.41 15.01 15.34
C HIS A 73 -13.51 14.07 14.56
N VAL A 74 -13.39 12.83 15.03
CA VAL A 74 -12.66 11.76 14.35
C VAL A 74 -13.58 10.55 14.24
N CYS A 75 -13.64 9.98 13.03
CA CYS A 75 -14.36 8.73 12.82
C CYS A 75 -13.46 7.55 13.19
N VAL A 76 -13.91 6.67 14.10
CA VAL A 76 -13.09 5.51 14.55
C VAL A 76 -13.47 4.19 13.88
N ASP A 77 -14.37 4.26 12.91
CA ASP A 77 -14.82 3.10 12.14
C ASP A 77 -13.67 2.41 11.39
N ARG A 78 -13.76 1.08 11.30
CA ARG A 78 -12.92 0.27 10.41
C ARG A 78 -13.64 0.02 9.11
N TYR A 79 -12.93 0.27 8.01
CA TYR A 79 -13.38 0.00 6.66
C TYR A 79 -12.59 -1.14 6.05
N ARG A 80 -13.27 -2.08 5.40
CA ARG A 80 -12.65 -3.20 4.70
C ARG A 80 -12.56 -2.88 3.20
N GLY A 81 -11.49 -2.21 2.79
CA GLY A 81 -11.29 -1.81 1.41
C GLY A 81 -10.27 -0.69 1.27
N ASP A 82 -10.25 -0.08 0.07
CA ASP A 82 -9.36 1.03 -0.24
C ASP A 82 -9.79 2.34 0.47
N PRO A 83 -8.88 3.01 1.19
CA PRO A 83 -9.23 4.20 1.98
C PRO A 83 -9.54 5.44 1.13
N GLY A 84 -9.28 5.43 -0.17
CA GLY A 84 -9.46 6.59 -1.04
C GLY A 84 -8.21 7.48 -1.15
N PRO A 85 -8.30 8.54 -1.97
CA PRO A 85 -7.24 9.52 -2.14
C PRO A 85 -7.01 10.35 -0.87
N ARG A 86 -5.88 11.06 -0.83
CA ARG A 86 -5.62 12.08 0.20
C ARG A 86 -6.38 13.36 -0.11
N CYS A 87 -6.75 14.12 0.91
CA CYS A 87 -7.46 15.40 0.77
C CYS A 87 -6.51 16.55 0.42
N HIS A 88 -5.26 16.45 0.89
CA HIS A 88 -4.22 17.43 0.63
C HIS A 88 -2.97 16.77 0.05
N ASP A 89 -2.43 17.36 -1.01
CA ASP A 89 -1.09 17.04 -1.49
C ASP A 89 -0.02 17.66 -0.57
N GLU A 90 1.22 17.17 -0.64
CA GLU A 90 2.34 17.57 0.24
C GLU A 90 2.68 19.09 0.19
N ASP A 91 2.12 19.82 -0.79
CA ASP A 91 2.22 21.29 -0.93
C ASP A 91 1.01 22.08 -0.35
N GLY A 92 0.08 21.41 0.36
CA GLY A 92 -1.08 22.06 0.98
C GLY A 92 -2.13 22.56 -0.01
N ARG A 93 -2.07 22.11 -1.27
CA ARG A 93 -3.12 22.36 -2.25
C ARG A 93 -4.23 21.35 -2.02
N SER A 94 -5.41 21.85 -1.64
CA SER A 94 -6.62 21.04 -1.53
C SER A 94 -6.88 20.37 -2.88
N GLY A 95 -6.86 19.04 -2.91
CA GLY A 95 -7.31 18.25 -4.05
C GLY A 95 -8.83 18.36 -4.13
N GLY A 96 -9.31 19.49 -4.66
CA GLY A 96 -10.72 19.68 -5.00
C GLY A 96 -11.11 18.78 -6.19
N PRO A 97 -12.40 18.44 -6.30
CA PRO A 97 -12.88 17.46 -7.26
C PRO A 97 -12.59 17.92 -8.69
N ALA A 98 -12.24 16.96 -9.56
CA ALA A 98 -12.31 17.20 -10.99
C ALA A 98 -13.78 17.48 -11.34
N ASP A 99 -14.06 18.72 -11.74
CA ASP A 99 -15.39 19.12 -12.16
C ASP A 99 -15.77 18.34 -13.44
N ASP A 100 -16.66 17.37 -13.30
CA ASP A 100 -17.23 16.60 -14.42
C ASP A 100 -18.28 17.45 -15.17
N ASP A 101 -17.85 18.19 -16.20
CA ASP A 101 -18.73 18.71 -17.26
C ASP A 101 -18.21 18.29 -18.64
N ALA A 102 -18.42 17.02 -18.98
CA ALA A 102 -18.56 16.55 -20.36
C ALA A 102 -19.24 15.17 -20.37
N GLY A 103 -20.52 15.17 -20.72
CA GLY A 103 -21.33 13.96 -20.84
C GLY A 103 -20.77 12.94 -21.83
N GLY A 104 -20.85 11.68 -21.41
CA GLY A 104 -21.12 10.55 -22.30
C GLY A 104 -19.92 9.90 -23.00
N GLN A 105 -19.29 8.94 -22.32
CA GLN A 105 -19.49 7.53 -22.69
C GLN A 105 -18.97 6.64 -21.56
N ALA A 106 -19.87 5.82 -21.00
CA ALA A 106 -19.47 4.66 -20.23
C ALA A 106 -18.72 3.70 -21.15
N THR A 107 -17.40 3.84 -21.23
CA THR A 107 -16.54 2.72 -21.61
C THR A 107 -16.21 1.98 -20.32
N PRO A 108 -16.67 0.73 -20.13
CA PRO A 108 -16.00 -0.14 -19.18
C PRO A 108 -14.66 -0.50 -19.83
N THR A 109 -13.66 0.38 -19.70
CA THR A 109 -12.29 -0.06 -19.78
C THR A 109 -12.04 -0.85 -18.52
N ALA A 110 -12.42 -2.13 -18.60
CA ALA A 110 -11.74 -3.19 -17.91
C ALA A 110 -10.26 -3.04 -18.22
N VAL A 111 -9.54 -2.29 -17.39
CA VAL A 111 -8.13 -2.57 -17.19
C VAL A 111 -8.11 -3.79 -16.28
N MET A 112 -8.18 -4.95 -16.92
CA MET A 112 -7.47 -6.10 -16.41
C MET A 112 -6.03 -5.64 -16.19
N ALA A 113 -5.66 -5.38 -14.94
CA ALA A 113 -4.27 -5.48 -14.54
C ALA A 113 -4.04 -6.95 -14.21
N ASP A 114 -3.97 -7.75 -15.28
CA ASP A 114 -3.04 -8.87 -15.30
C ASP A 114 -1.72 -8.40 -14.69
N ASP A 115 -1.14 -9.27 -13.86
CA ASP A 115 0.27 -9.31 -13.50
C ASP A 115 1.17 -8.83 -14.65
N LYS A 116 1.40 -7.53 -14.69
CA LYS A 116 2.39 -6.87 -15.52
C LYS A 116 3.10 -5.86 -14.65
N LYS A 117 4.18 -6.35 -14.05
CA LYS A 117 5.43 -5.63 -13.78
C LYS A 117 5.50 -4.26 -14.50
N ALA A 118 5.23 -3.19 -13.78
CA ALA A 118 5.67 -1.80 -14.04
C ALA A 118 5.15 -0.97 -12.86
N GLY A 119 6.00 -0.31 -12.08
CA GLY A 119 6.61 0.96 -12.47
C GLY A 119 5.80 2.06 -11.77
N GLY A 120 6.19 2.59 -10.61
CA GLY A 120 7.54 3.11 -10.38
C GLY A 120 7.76 4.29 -11.32
N GLY A 121 6.99 5.37 -11.14
CA GLY A 121 7.19 6.64 -11.83
C GLY A 121 7.07 7.77 -10.81
N ASP A 122 7.84 8.84 -10.88
CA ASP A 122 9.05 9.13 -11.64
C ASP A 122 9.63 10.35 -10.91
N ASP A 123 10.55 10.14 -9.98
CA ASP A 123 11.35 11.21 -9.40
C ASP A 123 12.79 10.71 -9.37
N ASP A 124 13.54 11.16 -10.38
CA ASP A 124 14.93 10.83 -10.69
C ASP A 124 15.20 9.37 -11.08
N LYS A 125 15.60 9.19 -12.35
CA LYS A 125 16.21 7.97 -12.90
C LYS A 125 17.57 7.63 -12.27
N LYS A 126 17.70 7.63 -10.94
CA LYS A 126 18.78 6.95 -10.24
C LYS A 126 18.40 5.47 -10.18
N LYS A 127 18.86 4.73 -11.20
CA LYS A 127 18.83 3.26 -11.19
C LYS A 127 19.35 2.78 -9.83
N ARG A 128 18.63 1.85 -9.21
CA ARG A 128 18.99 1.24 -7.92
C ARG A 128 20.49 0.87 -7.91
N PRO A 129 21.23 1.17 -6.83
CA PRO A 129 22.69 0.99 -6.83
C PRO A 129 23.14 -0.47 -6.93
N TRP A 130 22.26 -1.43 -6.63
CA TRP A 130 22.48 -2.89 -6.72
C TRP A 130 21.43 -3.58 -7.59
N LYS A 131 21.78 -4.77 -8.11
CA LYS A 131 20.87 -5.62 -8.92
C LYS A 131 19.99 -6.54 -8.07
N CYS A 132 20.55 -7.09 -6.99
CA CYS A 132 19.86 -7.90 -5.99
C CYS A 132 20.40 -7.51 -4.60
N CYS A 133 19.68 -7.84 -3.53
CA CYS A 133 20.13 -7.61 -2.17
C CYS A 133 19.61 -8.69 -1.21
N ASP A 134 20.52 -9.46 -0.60
CA ASP A 134 20.20 -10.47 0.42
C ASP A 134 19.85 -9.82 1.76
N VAL A 135 20.56 -8.75 2.12
CA VAL A 135 20.46 -8.06 3.42
C VAL A 135 20.10 -6.58 3.23
N PRO A 136 18.84 -6.26 2.88
CA PRO A 136 18.39 -4.87 2.79
C PRO A 136 18.11 -4.27 4.17
N ILE A 137 18.63 -3.06 4.40
CA ILE A 137 18.33 -2.25 5.58
C ILE A 137 17.54 -1.04 5.12
N CYS A 138 16.26 -0.97 5.50
CA CYS A 138 15.33 0.07 5.06
C CYS A 138 14.78 0.89 6.23
N THR A 139 14.51 2.17 5.98
CA THR A 139 13.71 3.00 6.90
C THR A 139 12.26 2.54 6.91
N ARG A 140 11.51 2.93 7.95
CA ARG A 140 10.07 2.62 8.08
C ARG A 140 9.17 3.65 7.35
N SER A 141 9.75 4.55 6.55
CA SER A 141 9.03 5.56 5.76
C SER A 141 8.40 4.94 4.51
N TRP A 142 7.45 5.65 3.90
CA TRP A 142 6.87 5.28 2.61
C TRP A 142 7.07 6.40 1.57
N PRO A 143 7.75 6.14 0.43
CA PRO A 143 8.55 4.96 0.12
C PRO A 143 9.76 4.80 1.08
N PRO A 144 10.22 3.56 1.31
CA PRO A 144 11.35 3.33 2.20
C PRO A 144 12.65 3.83 1.57
N VAL A 145 13.59 4.27 2.40
CA VAL A 145 14.98 4.53 1.99
C VAL A 145 15.79 3.31 2.41
N CYS A 146 16.26 2.55 1.43
CA CYS A 146 16.97 1.30 1.61
C CYS A 146 18.46 1.44 1.27
N ARG A 147 19.29 0.68 1.97
CA ARG A 147 20.70 0.40 1.64
C ARG A 147 20.93 -1.10 1.63
N CYS A 148 21.86 -1.57 0.81
CA CYS A 148 22.22 -2.99 0.79
C CYS A 148 23.47 -3.26 1.63
N ALA A 149 23.36 -4.14 2.62
CA ALA A 149 24.49 -4.52 3.47
C ALA A 149 25.32 -5.68 2.91
N ASP A 150 24.99 -6.15 1.71
CA ASP A 150 25.67 -7.24 1.03
C ASP A 150 27.15 -6.93 0.83
N THR A 151 27.94 -7.98 0.96
CA THR A 151 29.37 -7.93 0.74
C THR A 151 29.67 -8.72 -0.53
N VAL A 152 30.14 -8.02 -1.56
CA VAL A 152 30.32 -8.55 -2.92
C VAL A 152 31.79 -8.50 -3.33
N GLU A 153 32.19 -9.31 -4.31
CA GLU A 153 33.55 -9.25 -4.87
C GLU A 153 33.80 -7.97 -5.68
N ARG A 154 32.72 -7.38 -6.24
CA ARG A 154 32.74 -6.11 -6.97
C ARG A 154 31.39 -5.42 -6.87
N CYS A 155 31.38 -4.12 -6.58
CA CYS A 155 30.15 -3.34 -6.61
C CYS A 155 29.57 -3.27 -8.03
N ALA A 156 28.24 -3.15 -8.13
CA ALA A 156 27.59 -2.88 -9.40
C ALA A 156 28.01 -1.50 -9.94
N SER A 157 28.03 -1.34 -11.27
CA SER A 157 28.41 -0.08 -11.94
C SER A 157 27.47 1.09 -11.62
N THR A 158 26.30 0.80 -11.06
CA THR A 158 25.31 1.77 -10.59
C THR A 158 25.59 2.29 -9.19
N CYS A 159 26.50 1.66 -8.44
CA CYS A 159 26.93 2.12 -7.13
C CYS A 159 28.01 3.20 -7.26
N GLN A 160 27.77 4.37 -6.69
CA GLN A 160 28.68 5.50 -6.68
C GLN A 160 29.71 5.38 -5.55
N HIS A 161 29.30 4.89 -4.38
CA HIS A 161 30.17 4.75 -3.21
C HIS A 161 30.41 3.26 -2.89
N CYS A 162 31.52 2.74 -3.42
CA CYS A 162 31.97 1.38 -3.21
C CYS A 162 33.20 1.34 -2.29
N GLU A 163 33.07 0.77 -1.10
CA GLU A 163 34.14 0.70 -0.11
C GLU A 163 34.55 -0.75 0.17
N GLN A 164 35.84 -0.99 0.44
CA GLN A 164 36.34 -2.30 0.87
C GLN A 164 36.04 -2.50 2.37
N VAL A 165 35.43 -3.64 2.71
CA VAL A 165 34.96 -3.90 4.09
C VAL A 165 36.10 -4.23 5.05
N GLU A 166 37.19 -4.83 4.57
CA GLU A 166 38.37 -5.17 5.37
C GLU A 166 39.67 -4.74 4.66
N GLU A 167 40.40 -3.83 5.29
CA GLU A 167 41.73 -3.40 4.85
C GLU A 167 42.75 -4.49 5.26
N GLY A 168 43.23 -5.28 4.29
CA GLY A 168 44.17 -6.39 4.53
C GLY A 168 43.58 -7.81 4.44
N GLY A 169 42.26 -7.93 4.20
CA GLY A 169 41.56 -9.20 3.94
C GLY A 169 41.31 -9.51 2.46
N PRO A 170 40.61 -10.62 2.13
CA PRO A 170 40.14 -10.87 0.77
C PRO A 170 39.32 -9.68 0.26
N ARG A 171 39.56 -9.26 -0.99
CA ARG A 171 38.95 -8.07 -1.60
C ARG A 171 37.42 -8.22 -1.69
N ARG A 172 36.74 -7.66 -0.69
CA ARG A 172 35.29 -7.66 -0.53
C ARG A 172 34.81 -6.24 -0.36
N TYR A 173 33.82 -5.87 -1.15
CA TYR A 173 33.31 -4.52 -1.25
C TYR A 173 31.84 -4.46 -0.80
N ARG A 174 31.45 -3.28 -0.31
CA ARG A 174 30.07 -2.95 0.03
C ARG A 174 29.69 -1.65 -0.66
N CYS A 175 28.47 -1.61 -1.18
CA CYS A 175 27.88 -0.39 -1.69
C CYS A 175 27.26 0.40 -0.53
N LEU A 176 27.59 1.69 -0.41
CA LEU A 176 27.08 2.58 0.63
C LEU A 176 25.92 3.47 0.15
N ASP A 177 25.62 3.43 -1.14
CA ASP A 177 24.53 4.20 -1.70
C ASP A 177 23.18 3.83 -1.07
N THR A 178 22.29 4.80 -1.06
CA THR A 178 20.90 4.61 -0.63
C THR A 178 19.97 4.72 -1.82
N HIS A 179 18.86 3.99 -1.77
CA HIS A 179 17.82 4.00 -2.77
C HIS A 179 16.48 4.26 -2.10
N ARG A 180 15.72 5.24 -2.58
CA ARG A 180 14.33 5.47 -2.18
C ARG A 180 13.44 4.55 -3.02
N GLY A 181 12.84 3.55 -2.40
CA GLY A 181 12.00 2.56 -3.06
C GLY A 181 12.31 1.13 -2.66
N ASP A 182 11.78 0.20 -3.44
CA ASP A 182 11.94 -1.23 -3.19
C ASP A 182 13.42 -1.67 -3.28
N PRO A 183 13.94 -2.43 -2.30
CA PRO A 183 15.32 -2.90 -2.33
C PRO A 183 15.59 -3.94 -3.43
N GLY A 184 14.54 -4.49 -4.05
CA GLY A 184 14.54 -5.50 -5.09
C GLY A 184 14.79 -6.93 -4.59
N PRO A 185 14.96 -7.90 -5.52
CA PRO A 185 14.98 -9.32 -5.18
C PRO A 185 16.24 -9.70 -4.39
N ARG A 186 16.16 -10.83 -3.69
CA ARG A 186 17.32 -11.47 -3.05
C ARG A 186 18.25 -12.08 -4.11
N CYS A 187 19.52 -12.25 -3.75
CA CYS A 187 20.50 -12.83 -4.66
C CYS A 187 20.41 -14.36 -4.61
N GLY A 188 20.19 -15.00 -5.77
CA GLY A 188 20.09 -16.47 -5.90
C GLY A 188 18.68 -17.00 -6.12
N ASP A 189 17.64 -16.18 -5.92
CA ASP A 189 16.27 -16.50 -6.30
C ASP A 189 16.05 -16.13 -7.78
N GLY A 190 16.78 -16.79 -8.67
CA GLY A 190 16.57 -16.72 -10.11
C GLY A 190 15.89 -17.99 -10.59
N GLU A 191 14.62 -17.90 -11.00
CA GLU A 191 14.22 -18.68 -12.17
C GLU A 191 15.01 -18.11 -13.36
N ASP A 192 15.73 -19.01 -14.02
CA ASP A 192 16.62 -18.80 -15.16
C ASP A 192 16.03 -17.87 -16.23
N ASP A 193 16.51 -16.62 -16.28
CA ASP A 193 16.57 -15.85 -17.53
C ASP A 193 18.02 -15.86 -18.04
N GLY A 194 18.46 -17.05 -18.49
CA GLY A 194 19.29 -17.27 -19.69
C GLY A 194 20.49 -16.37 -19.97
N GLY A 195 21.18 -15.84 -18.95
CA GLY A 195 22.40 -15.04 -19.12
C GLY A 195 23.54 -15.65 -18.30
N GLU A 196 24.31 -16.51 -18.96
CA GLU A 196 25.54 -17.14 -18.47
C GLU A 196 26.34 -16.25 -17.51
N TRP A 197 26.19 -16.47 -16.21
CA TRP A 197 27.11 -16.02 -15.17
C TRP A 197 26.88 -16.86 -13.92
N SER A 198 27.71 -17.87 -13.71
CA SER A 198 27.64 -18.76 -12.55
C SER A 198 28.19 -18.05 -11.31
N PRO A 199 27.41 -17.80 -10.24
CA PRO A 199 27.98 -17.59 -8.92
C PRO A 199 28.35 -18.96 -8.35
N THR A 200 29.54 -19.07 -7.78
CA THR A 200 30.02 -20.29 -7.12
C THR A 200 29.02 -20.79 -6.05
N PRO A 201 28.79 -22.11 -5.91
CA PRO A 201 27.91 -22.63 -4.89
C PRO A 201 28.46 -22.27 -3.50
N ARG A 202 27.66 -21.60 -2.67
CA ARG A 202 27.99 -21.44 -1.25
C ARG A 202 28.09 -22.82 -0.61
N LEU A 203 29.26 -23.15 -0.07
CA LEU A 203 29.45 -24.27 0.85
C LEU A 203 28.37 -24.19 1.93
N ALA A 204 27.51 -25.20 2.00
CA ALA A 204 26.62 -25.43 3.12
C ALA A 204 27.47 -25.62 4.39
N ARG A 205 27.63 -24.57 5.19
CA ARG A 205 28.08 -24.71 6.58
C ARG A 205 26.92 -25.27 7.39
N GLY A 206 26.85 -26.59 7.46
CA GLY A 206 26.01 -27.29 8.40
C GLY A 206 26.38 -26.92 9.83
N HIS A 207 25.42 -26.33 10.56
CA HIS A 207 25.42 -26.34 12.01
C HIS A 207 24.56 -27.53 12.45
N ARG A 208 25.21 -28.60 12.90
CA ARG A 208 24.58 -29.60 13.78
C ARG A 208 24.59 -29.01 15.19
N PHE A 209 23.47 -29.17 15.89
CA PHE A 209 23.36 -29.03 17.34
C PHE A 209 24.22 -30.09 18.05
#